data_AF-A7MKB1-F1
#
_entry.id   AF-A7MKB1-F1
#
_cell.length_a   1.000
_cell.length_b   1.000
_cell.length_c   1.000
_cell.angle_alpha   90.00
_cell.angle_beta   90.00
_cell.angle_gamma   90.00
#
_symmetry.space_group_name_H-M   'P 1'
#
loop_
_entity.id
_entity.type
_entity.pdbx_description
1 polymer ?
#
loop_
_entity_poly.entity_id
_entity_poly.type
_entity_poly.pdbx_seq_one_letter_code
_entity_poly.pdbx_strand_id
1 'polypeptide(L)'
;MARVKASLKLFGGDTVVVRCSANCHIHLMSAGERARRAGADILSVQNRNSAYISVPYSGVWDVLIDSHSQTLEHSISYVPA
;
A
#
# COMPACT_ATOMS: atom_id res chain seq x y z
N MET A 1 17.85 -5.21 -3.07
CA MET A 1 16.57 -4.85 -2.45
C MET A 1 15.86 -3.92 -3.39
N ALA A 2 14.60 -4.20 -3.68
CA ALA A 2 13.77 -3.38 -4.55
C ALA A 2 12.67 -2.74 -3.70
N ARG A 3 12.52 -1.41 -3.85
CA ARG A 3 11.52 -0.60 -3.16
C ARG A 3 10.65 0.11 -4.17
N VAL A 4 9.33 0.01 -3.96
CA VAL A 4 8.32 0.65 -4.82
C VAL A 4 7.48 1.56 -3.96
N LYS A 5 7.18 2.75 -4.48
CA LYS A 5 6.21 3.68 -3.90
C LYS A 5 5.21 4.09 -4.98
N ALA A 6 3.92 3.93 -4.69
CA ALA A 6 2.84 4.46 -5.53
C ALA A 6 1.87 5.26 -4.67
N SER A 7 1.48 6.45 -5.13
CA SER A 7 0.52 7.31 -4.44
C SER A 7 -0.82 7.24 -5.15
N LEU A 8 -1.88 6.91 -4.43
CA LEU A 8 -3.23 6.71 -4.95
C LEU A 8 -4.22 7.59 -4.19
N LYS A 9 -5.18 8.17 -4.91
CA LYS A 9 -6.36 8.79 -4.29
C LYS A 9 -7.45 7.72 -4.21
N LEU A 10 -7.81 7.35 -2.99
CA LEU A 10 -8.73 6.25 -2.72
C LEU A 10 -9.91 6.74 -1.88
N PHE A 11 -11.04 6.05 -2.01
CA PHE A 11 -12.23 6.28 -1.19
C PHE A 11 -12.28 5.31 -0.01
N GLY A 12 -12.92 5.74 1.08
CA GLY A 12 -13.17 4.86 2.21
C GLY A 12 -14.04 3.68 1.78
N GLY A 13 -13.59 2.47 2.09
CA GLY A 13 -14.20 1.22 1.65
C GLY A 13 -13.50 0.57 0.46
N ASP A 14 -12.75 1.32 -0.36
CA ASP A 14 -11.98 0.74 -1.46
C ASP A 14 -11.00 -0.31 -0.92
N THR A 15 -10.70 -1.34 -1.72
CA THR A 15 -9.73 -2.36 -1.35
C THR A 15 -8.51 -2.28 -2.26
N VAL A 16 -7.35 -1.98 -1.69
CA VAL A 16 -6.07 -2.03 -2.40
C VAL A 16 -5.61 -3.47 -2.47
N VAL A 17 -5.29 -3.92 -3.68
CA VAL A 17 -4.78 -5.25 -3.97
C VAL A 17 -3.36 -5.12 -4.48
N VAL A 18 -2.42 -5.66 -3.71
CA VAL A 18 -1.00 -5.70 -4.05
C VAL A 18 -0.62 -7.15 -4.32
N ARG A 19 0.10 -7.39 -5.41
CA ARG A 19 0.75 -8.69 -5.70
C ARG A 19 2.21 -8.48 -6.03
N CYS A 20 3.01 -9.44 -5.65
CA CYS A 20 4.47 -9.44 -5.74
C CYS A 20 4.93 -10.83 -6.20
N SER A 21 5.98 -10.90 -7.02
CA SER A 21 6.57 -12.19 -7.44
C SER A 21 7.29 -12.93 -6.32
N ALA A 22 7.66 -12.24 -5.24
CA ALA A 22 8.28 -12.80 -4.04
C ALA A 22 7.61 -12.24 -2.77
N ASN A 23 7.95 -12.82 -1.61
CA ASN A 23 7.48 -12.29 -0.32
C ASN A 23 8.02 -10.87 -0.08
N CYS A 24 7.11 -9.96 0.23
CA CYS A 24 7.41 -8.54 0.45
C CYS A 24 6.76 -8.05 1.74
N HIS A 25 7.23 -6.87 2.17
CA HIS A 25 6.55 -6.05 3.16
C HIS A 25 5.77 -4.97 2.43
N ILE A 26 4.46 -4.97 2.63
CA ILE A 26 3.53 -4.08 1.95
C ILE A 26 2.96 -3.14 3.00
N HIS A 27 3.07 -1.84 2.79
CA HIS A 27 2.55 -0.81 3.67
C HIS A 27 1.62 0.10 2.89
N LEU A 28 0.44 0.37 3.45
CA LEU A 28 -0.49 1.40 2.99
C LEU A 28 -0.47 2.52 4.03
N MET A 29 0.06 3.68 3.64
CA MET A 29 0.27 4.82 4.52
C MET A 29 -0.63 5.97 4.13
N SER A 30 -1.35 6.55 5.08
CA SER A 30 -2.09 7.77 4.79
C SER A 30 -1.10 8.90 4.48
N ALA A 31 -1.42 9.72 3.49
CA ALA A 31 -0.56 10.79 3.01
C ALA A 31 -1.27 12.15 3.00
N GLY A 32 -0.51 13.21 2.75
CA GLY A 32 -1.02 14.57 2.62
C GLY A 32 -1.34 15.25 3.96
N GLU A 33 -2.25 16.23 3.92
CA GLU A 33 -2.56 17.11 5.06
C GLU A 33 -3.05 16.36 6.30
N ARG A 34 -3.79 15.26 6.12
CA ARG A 34 -4.27 14.44 7.24
C ARG A 34 -3.11 13.78 7.97
N ALA A 35 -2.19 13.16 7.24
CA ALA A 35 -0.98 12.59 7.80
C ALA A 35 -0.14 13.64 8.55
N ARG A 36 -0.10 14.88 8.03
CA ARG A 36 0.63 15.99 8.65
C ARG A 36 -0.02 16.51 9.94
N ARG A 37 -1.35 16.47 10.04
CA ARG A 37 -2.11 17.02 11.19
C ARG A 37 -2.39 16.00 12.29
N ALA A 38 -2.67 14.74 11.93
CA ALA A 38 -3.13 13.71 12.86
C ALA A 38 -2.11 12.57 13.05
N GLY A 39 -0.96 12.61 12.38
CA GLY A 39 -0.06 11.47 12.24
C GLY A 39 -0.47 10.58 11.06
N ALA A 40 0.49 9.84 10.52
CA ALA A 40 0.25 8.93 9.40
C ALA A 40 -0.29 7.59 9.92
N ASP A 41 -1.49 7.21 9.47
CA ASP A 41 -1.99 5.85 9.64
C ASP A 41 -1.22 4.90 8.72
N ILE A 42 -0.80 3.75 9.25
CA ILE A 42 -0.01 2.75 8.52
C ILE A 42 -0.66 1.38 8.69
N LEU A 43 -1.13 0.81 7.59
CA LEU A 43 -1.61 -0.57 7.51
C LEU A 43 -0.54 -1.42 6.85
N SER A 44 -0.10 -2.48 7.51
CA SER A 44 1.06 -3.27 7.04
C SER A 44 0.72 -4.74 6.92
N VAL A 45 1.17 -5.36 5.83
CA VAL A 45 1.17 -6.81 5.63
C VAL A 45 2.60 -7.24 5.38
N GLN A 46 3.12 -8.13 6.22
CA GLN A 46 4.52 -8.54 6.18
C GLN A 46 4.69 -9.95 5.64
N ASN A 47 5.80 -10.17 4.92
CA ASN A 47 6.21 -11.49 4.42
C ASN A 47 5.11 -12.20 3.62
N ARG A 48 4.43 -11.46 2.74
CA ARG A 48 3.41 -11.99 1.83
C ARG A 48 3.71 -11.58 0.41
N ASN A 49 3.33 -12.42 -0.54
CA ASN A 49 3.35 -12.14 -1.97
C ASN A 49 2.06 -11.47 -2.46
N SER A 50 1.01 -11.42 -1.63
CA SER A 50 -0.22 -10.69 -1.93
C SER A 50 -0.84 -10.07 -0.68
N ALA A 51 -1.45 -8.90 -0.82
CA ALA A 51 -2.18 -8.21 0.23
C ALA A 51 -3.49 -7.62 -0.30
N TYR A 52 -4.53 -7.67 0.53
CA TYR A 52 -5.81 -7.01 0.32
C TYR A 52 -6.02 -6.10 1.52
N ILE A 53 -5.98 -4.79 1.30
CA ILE A 53 -6.02 -3.80 2.37
C ILE A 53 -7.19 -2.87 2.11
N SER A 54 -8.20 -2.93 2.97
CA SER A 54 -9.34 -2.04 2.91
C SER A 54 -8.95 -0.64 3.41
N VAL A 55 -9.37 0.37 2.66
CA VAL A 55 -9.08 1.78 2.91
C VAL A 55 -10.05 2.29 3.99
N PRO A 56 -9.56 2.71 5.16
CA PRO A 56 -10.44 3.06 6.28
C PRO A 56 -11.19 4.38 6.06
N TYR A 57 -10.64 5.28 5.24
CA TYR A 57 -11.28 6.56 4.92
C TYR A 57 -10.72 7.14 3.62
N SER A 58 -11.51 8.00 2.97
CA SER A 58 -11.13 8.66 1.73
C SER A 58 -9.94 9.60 1.91
N GLY A 59 -8.99 9.54 0.99
CA GLY A 59 -7.77 10.35 1.05
C GLY A 59 -6.72 9.93 0.04
N VAL A 60 -5.55 10.54 0.16
CA VAL A 60 -4.34 10.09 -0.55
C VAL A 60 -3.64 9.06 0.32
N TRP A 61 -3.28 7.94 -0.29
CA TRP A 61 -2.59 6.84 0.34
C TRP A 61 -1.35 6.45 -0.47
N ASP A 62 -0.24 6.29 0.23
CA ASP A 62 1.01 5.79 -0.32
C ASP A 62 1.09 4.28 -0.09
N VAL A 63 1.16 3.51 -1.18
CA VAL A 63 1.49 2.08 -1.16
C VAL A 63 3.00 1.94 -1.27
N LEU A 64 3.63 1.40 -0.23
CA LEU A 64 5.04 1.04 -0.20
C LEU A 64 5.19 -0.47 -0.27
N ILE A 65 6.08 -0.94 -1.13
CA ILE A 65 6.46 -2.35 -1.21
C ILE A 65 7.97 -2.42 -1.00
N ASP A 66 8.40 -3.12 0.05
CA ASP A 66 9.80 -3.42 0.33
C ASP A 66 10.04 -4.92 0.14
N SER A 67 11.00 -5.27 -0.72
CA SER A 67 11.38 -6.66 -0.96
C SER A 67 12.87 -6.87 -0.79
N HIS A 68 13.22 -8.05 -0.29
CA HIS A 68 14.61 -8.48 -0.21
C HIS A 68 15.19 -8.91 -1.57
N SER A 69 14.34 -9.07 -2.60
CA SER A 69 14.76 -9.38 -3.98
C SER A 69 15.28 -8.13 -4.71
N GLN A 70 16.12 -8.32 -5.73
CA GLN A 70 16.57 -7.22 -6.62
C GLN A 70 15.64 -7.04 -7.84
N THR A 71 14.95 -8.09 -8.27
CA THR A 71 14.08 -8.10 -9.47
C THR A 71 12.63 -8.35 -9.06
N LEU A 72 12.03 -7.35 -8.40
CA LEU A 72 10.65 -7.46 -7.91
C LEU A 72 9.65 -7.09 -9.01
N GLU A 73 8.95 -8.09 -9.55
CA GLU A 73 7.72 -7.86 -10.31
C GLU A 73 6.58 -7.63 -9.32
N HIS A 74 5.80 -6.58 -9.56
CA HIS A 74 4.72 -6.18 -8.68
C HIS A 74 3.54 -5.62 -9.48
N SER A 75 2.36 -5.71 -8.89
CA SER A 75 1.16 -5.05 -9.38
C SER A 75 0.42 -4.40 -8.23
N ILE A 76 -0.02 -3.16 -8.43
CA ILE A 76 -0.86 -2.42 -7.48
C ILE A 76 -2.16 -2.11 -8.21
N SER A 77 -3.27 -2.55 -7.64
CA SER A 77 -4.62 -2.30 -8.16
C SER A 77 -5.55 -1.98 -7.01
N TYR A 78 -6.74 -1.46 -7.31
CA TYR A 78 -7.76 -1.24 -6.30
C TYR A 78 -9.12 -1.67 -6.83
N VAL A 79 -9.97 -2.13 -5.93
CA VAL A 79 -11.36 -2.48 -6.19
C VAL A 79 -12.22 -1.45 -5.45
N PRO A 80 -13.08 -0.69 -6.16
CA PRO A 80 -14.03 0.21 -5.51
C PRO A 80 -14.98 -0.54 -4.58
N ALA A 81 -15.44 0.13 -3.52
CA ALA A 81 -16.48 -0.39 -2.63
C ALA A 81 -17.83 -0.61 -3.33
#